data_AF-A0A9P1FE46-F1
#
_entry.id   AF-A0A9P1FE46-F1
#
_cell.length_a   1.000
_cell.length_b   1.000
_cell.length_c   1.000
_cell.angle_alpha   90.00
_cell.angle_beta   90.00
_cell.angle_gamma   90.00
#
_symmetry.space_group_name_H-M   'P 1'
#
loop_
_entity.id
_entity.type
_entity.pdbx_description
1 polymer ?
#
loop_
_entity_poly.entity_id
_entity_poly.type
_entity_poly.pdbx_seq_one_letter_code
_entity_poly.pdbx_strand_id
1 'polypeptide(L)'
;MALGLSKRKACALLFWGAPVLLIHLVDYCCQVWAAEHGDGPMQDLQMLELFSGEQELTRQCRLNGIECRAMDIRKDKVLHDLTSSRGFCLALLRLLRVQPNGMIWGGNPCASWVWISASTTKRRSREHGIFGDEGLEGVRVANCLAARFALLAMVAIVNGVWWSVEQPSSSCLPKCPYVAHVMTNMAPTWYLRTWMGAFNHFCSKPTALFGSWPLLEELKCRLSQAEQKSLRESSAGMYTKKRLPDGRVRVTGGKRLKESGAYTPEFGKRVAQLFKKGAVSASHLAAQRQRSLWKLEGPKGFEQPLDWKHADLPALRQFLLEEIAANRFHPQPGLPL
;
A
#
# COMPACT_ATOMS: atom_id res chain seq x y z
N MET A 1 -1.45 31.00 2.13
CA MET A 1 -2.20 29.73 2.04
C MET A 1 -1.53 28.75 2.99
N ALA A 2 -2.25 27.98 3.80
CA ALA A 2 -1.60 27.04 4.72
C ALA A 2 -0.92 25.93 3.90
N LEU A 3 0.41 25.89 3.92
CA LEU A 3 1.20 24.78 3.39
C LEU A 3 0.95 23.59 4.33
N GLY A 4 0.51 22.44 3.81
CA GLY A 4 0.29 21.23 4.63
C GLY A 4 -1.16 20.79 4.82
N LEU A 5 -1.36 19.88 5.79
CA LEU A 5 -2.68 19.38 6.15
C LEU A 5 -3.51 20.49 6.81
N SER A 6 -4.79 20.60 6.44
CA SER A 6 -5.70 21.45 7.21
C SER A 6 -5.85 20.91 8.64
N LYS A 7 -6.12 21.78 9.61
CA LYS A 7 -6.38 21.38 11.01
C LYS A 7 -7.39 20.23 11.10
N ARG A 8 -8.44 20.27 10.26
CA ARG A 8 -9.45 19.21 10.18
C ARG A 8 -8.87 17.86 9.74
N LYS A 9 -8.01 17.83 8.71
CA LYS A 9 -7.35 16.59 8.25
C LYS A 9 -6.37 16.06 9.29
N ALA A 10 -5.61 16.95 9.94
CA ALA A 10 -4.71 16.58 11.03
C ALA A 10 -5.47 15.96 12.22
N CYS A 11 -6.55 16.60 12.69
CA CYS A 11 -7.41 16.04 13.73
C CYS A 11 -8.02 14.69 13.33
N ALA A 12 -8.42 14.51 12.07
CA ALA A 12 -8.93 13.23 11.58
C ALA A 12 -7.87 12.11 11.65
N LEU A 13 -6.62 12.40 11.24
CA LEU A 13 -5.51 11.44 11.38
C LEU A 13 -5.30 11.03 12.85
N LEU A 14 -5.26 12.01 13.76
CA LEU A 14 -5.09 11.76 15.21
C LEU A 14 -6.26 10.97 15.79
N PHE A 15 -7.49 11.32 15.42
CA PHE A 15 -8.70 10.61 15.84
C PHE A 15 -8.65 9.13 15.42
N TRP A 16 -8.14 8.85 14.22
CA TRP A 16 -7.91 7.49 13.74
C TRP A 16 -6.59 6.88 14.23
N GLY A 17 -5.94 7.45 15.24
CA GLY A 17 -4.77 6.86 15.88
C GLY A 17 -3.48 6.92 15.07
N ALA A 18 -3.37 7.81 14.08
CA ALA A 18 -2.08 8.08 13.44
C ALA A 18 -1.10 8.69 14.46
N PRO A 19 0.21 8.40 14.37
CA PRO A 19 1.20 9.05 15.21
C PRO A 19 1.30 10.54 14.86
N VAL A 20 1.47 11.40 15.87
CA VAL A 20 1.65 12.86 15.67
C VAL A 20 2.79 13.14 14.68
N LEU A 21 3.85 12.32 14.74
CA LEU A 21 5.00 12.39 13.83
C LEU A 21 4.60 12.34 12.34
N LEU A 22 3.52 11.65 11.96
CA LEU A 22 3.04 11.64 10.58
C LEU A 22 2.59 13.03 10.11
N ILE A 23 2.01 13.84 10.99
CA ILE A 23 1.60 15.21 10.66
C ILE A 23 2.82 16.06 10.37
N HIS A 24 3.85 15.98 11.22
CA HIS A 24 5.11 16.69 11.01
C HIS A 24 5.82 16.24 9.74
N LEU A 25 5.81 14.94 9.41
CA LEU A 25 6.39 14.44 8.15
C LEU A 25 5.66 14.97 6.91
N VAL A 26 4.32 15.04 6.94
CA VAL A 26 3.54 15.63 5.84
C VAL A 26 3.86 17.12 5.71
N ASP A 27 3.93 17.85 6.82
CA ASP A 27 4.25 19.27 6.83
C ASP A 27 5.67 19.54 6.31
N TYR A 28 6.64 18.74 6.75
CA TYR A 28 8.01 18.73 6.21
C TYR A 28 8.01 18.60 4.69
N CYS A 29 7.29 17.61 4.13
CA CYS A 29 7.19 17.45 2.69
C CYS A 29 6.62 18.69 1.98
N CYS A 30 5.62 19.36 2.58
CA CYS A 30 5.06 20.59 2.03
C CYS A 30 6.04 21.77 2.11
N GLN A 31 6.77 21.93 3.21
CA GLN A 31 7.75 23.00 3.38
C GLN A 31 8.94 22.83 2.42
N VAL A 32 9.47 21.62 2.26
CA VAL A 32 10.55 21.34 1.30
C VAL A 32 10.11 21.64 -0.13
N TRP A 33 8.90 21.22 -0.52
CA TRP A 33 8.38 21.53 -1.84
C TRP A 33 8.25 23.05 -2.05
N ALA A 34 7.72 23.77 -1.07
CA ALA A 34 7.53 25.21 -1.13
C ALA A 34 8.85 25.98 -1.20
N ALA A 35 9.89 25.51 -0.51
CA ALA A 35 11.22 26.09 -0.62
C ALA A 35 11.79 25.99 -2.05
N GLU A 36 11.47 24.90 -2.76
CA GLU A 36 11.96 24.67 -4.14
C GLU A 36 11.09 25.36 -5.21
N HIS A 37 9.76 25.43 -5.02
CA HIS A 37 8.80 25.82 -6.06
C HIS A 37 8.03 27.12 -5.76
N GLY A 38 8.11 27.63 -4.53
CA GLY A 38 7.40 28.82 -4.08
C GLY A 38 5.94 28.61 -3.66
N ASP A 39 5.40 27.39 -3.79
CA ASP A 39 4.00 27.03 -3.50
C ASP A 39 3.85 25.66 -2.80
N GLY A 40 2.63 25.18 -2.59
CA GLY A 40 2.40 23.83 -2.05
C GLY A 40 2.51 22.75 -3.15
N PRO A 41 2.67 21.45 -2.79
CA PRO A 41 2.71 20.36 -3.77
C PRO A 41 1.54 20.42 -4.76
N MET A 42 1.86 20.59 -6.04
CA MET A 42 0.86 20.59 -7.10
C MET A 42 0.13 19.25 -7.17
N GLN A 43 -1.21 19.28 -7.22
CA GLN A 43 -2.04 18.09 -7.34
C GLN A 43 -2.16 17.62 -8.80
N ASP A 44 -1.03 17.28 -9.40
CA ASP A 44 -0.90 16.98 -10.83
C ASP A 44 -0.85 15.48 -11.16
N LEU A 45 -0.77 14.61 -10.15
CA LEU A 45 -0.79 13.16 -10.35
C LEU A 45 -2.22 12.62 -10.22
N GLN A 46 -2.58 11.68 -11.09
CA GLN A 46 -3.84 10.97 -10.99
C GLN A 46 -3.66 9.61 -10.30
N MET A 47 -2.49 9.00 -10.44
CA MET A 47 -2.15 7.73 -9.80
C MET A 47 -0.71 7.66 -9.30
N LEU A 48 -0.50 7.01 -8.16
CA LEU A 48 0.82 6.63 -7.65
C LEU A 48 0.89 5.12 -7.44
N GLU A 49 1.76 4.44 -8.18
CA GLU A 49 2.02 3.01 -8.02
C GLU A 49 3.19 2.78 -7.06
N LEU A 50 2.92 2.18 -5.90
CA LEU A 50 3.91 1.78 -4.91
C LEU A 50 4.26 0.30 -5.09
N PHE A 51 5.54 -0.04 -4.93
CA PHE A 51 6.06 -1.39 -5.16
C PHE A 51 5.85 -1.86 -6.61
N SER A 52 6.03 -0.93 -7.54
CA SER A 52 5.64 -1.07 -8.95
C SER A 52 6.36 -2.18 -9.71
N GLY A 53 7.50 -2.63 -9.21
CA GLY A 53 8.26 -3.70 -9.81
C GLY A 53 8.68 -3.44 -11.26
N GLU A 54 8.01 -4.12 -12.19
CA GLU A 54 8.21 -3.91 -13.64
C GLU A 54 7.46 -2.69 -14.19
N GLN A 55 6.71 -1.97 -13.36
CA GLN A 55 5.96 -0.76 -13.69
C GLN A 55 4.88 -0.97 -14.76
N GLU A 56 4.36 -2.18 -14.88
CA GLU A 56 3.37 -2.50 -15.92
C GLU A 56 2.06 -1.73 -15.72
N LEU A 57 1.59 -1.55 -14.49
CA LEU A 57 0.41 -0.72 -14.24
C LEU A 57 0.68 0.75 -14.59
N THR A 58 1.79 1.33 -14.14
CA THR A 58 2.21 2.69 -14.53
C THR A 58 2.27 2.85 -16.05
N ARG A 59 2.84 1.88 -16.77
CA ARG A 59 2.91 1.88 -18.23
C ARG A 59 1.51 1.93 -18.85
N GLN A 60 0.60 1.06 -18.39
CA GLN A 60 -0.77 1.02 -18.89
C GLN A 60 -1.57 2.28 -18.54
N CYS A 61 -1.36 2.87 -17.36
CA CYS A 61 -1.95 4.15 -17.00
C CYS A 61 -1.54 5.25 -17.99
N ARG A 62 -0.24 5.38 -18.28
CA ARG A 62 0.28 6.38 -19.22
C ARG A 62 -0.21 6.18 -20.64
N LEU A 63 -0.26 4.94 -21.13
CA LEU A 63 -0.85 4.61 -22.43
C LEU A 63 -2.34 4.99 -22.54
N ASN A 64 -3.03 5.09 -21.41
CA ASN A 64 -4.41 5.54 -21.33
C ASN A 64 -4.52 7.04 -20.99
N GLY A 65 -3.43 7.81 -20.99
CA GLY A 65 -3.44 9.23 -20.69
C GLY A 65 -3.76 9.55 -19.22
N ILE A 66 -3.41 8.63 -18.30
CA ILE A 66 -3.48 8.86 -16.86
C ILE A 66 -2.09 9.28 -16.37
N GLU A 67 -1.99 10.44 -15.74
CA GLU A 67 -0.73 10.90 -15.16
C GLU A 67 -0.38 10.02 -13.94
N CYS A 68 0.64 9.17 -14.11
CA CYS A 68 1.01 8.14 -13.15
C CYS A 68 2.52 8.10 -12.90
N ARG A 69 2.89 7.95 -11.63
CA ARG A 69 4.29 7.77 -11.17
C ARG A 69 4.42 6.45 -10.42
N ALA A 70 5.58 5.81 -10.59
CA ALA A 70 5.91 4.55 -9.94
C ALA A 70 7.03 4.73 -8.91
N MET A 71 6.95 3.98 -7.81
CA MET A 71 8.02 3.79 -6.83
C MET A 71 8.32 2.31 -6.68
N ASP A 72 9.60 1.95 -6.76
CA ASP A 72 10.10 0.62 -6.43
C ASP A 72 11.59 0.67 -6.14
N ILE A 73 12.01 -0.01 -5.07
CA ILE A 73 13.41 -0.08 -4.63
C ILE A 73 14.35 -0.68 -5.69
N ARG A 74 13.82 -1.49 -6.62
CA ARG A 74 14.60 -2.04 -7.75
C ARG A 74 14.94 -0.99 -8.80
N LYS A 75 14.22 0.13 -8.82
CA LYS A 75 14.40 1.22 -9.78
C LYS A 75 15.26 2.34 -9.18
N ASP A 76 15.12 2.57 -7.87
CA ASP A 76 15.99 3.47 -7.12
C ASP A 76 16.13 2.94 -5.68
N LYS A 77 17.33 2.46 -5.34
CA LYS A 77 17.59 1.85 -4.02
C LYS A 77 17.62 2.83 -2.88
N VAL A 78 17.74 4.13 -3.16
CA VAL A 78 17.87 5.18 -2.15
C VAL A 78 16.55 5.91 -2.00
N LEU A 79 16.03 6.46 -3.09
CA LEU A 79 14.84 7.31 -3.06
C LEU A 79 13.53 6.51 -3.05
N HIS A 80 13.52 5.26 -3.53
CA HIS A 80 12.30 4.42 -3.50
C HIS A 80 12.33 3.35 -2.40
N ASP A 81 13.31 3.39 -1.50
CA ASP A 81 13.29 2.54 -0.31
C ASP A 81 12.32 3.12 0.73
N LEU A 82 11.10 2.59 0.74
CA LEU A 82 10.06 2.96 1.70
C LEU A 82 10.42 2.63 3.16
N THR A 83 11.46 1.83 3.44
CA THR A 83 11.93 1.58 4.82
C THR A 83 12.89 2.67 5.32
N SER A 84 13.48 3.46 4.42
CA SER A 84 14.30 4.62 4.78
C SER A 84 13.43 5.86 5.07
N SER A 85 13.89 6.78 5.92
CA SER A 85 13.16 8.03 6.18
C SER A 85 12.98 8.87 4.90
N ARG A 86 14.04 8.97 4.07
CA ARG A 86 14.01 9.72 2.81
C ARG A 86 13.02 9.13 1.80
N GLY A 87 13.05 7.81 1.57
CA GLY A 87 12.14 7.18 0.62
C GLY A 87 10.68 7.22 1.09
N PHE A 88 10.43 7.19 2.40
CA PHE A 88 9.09 7.41 2.95
C PHE A 88 8.60 8.85 2.78
N CYS A 89 9.44 9.84 3.05
CA CYS A 89 9.13 11.25 2.77
C CYS A 89 8.88 11.50 1.28
N LEU A 90 9.64 10.88 0.38
CA LEU A 90 9.38 10.98 -1.05
C LEU A 90 8.03 10.34 -1.43
N ALA A 91 7.67 9.20 -0.82
CA ALA A 91 6.36 8.59 -1.04
C ALA A 91 5.22 9.48 -0.55
N LEU A 92 5.37 10.13 0.62
CA LEU A 92 4.42 11.12 1.13
C LEU A 92 4.30 12.30 0.16
N LEU A 93 5.43 12.90 -0.26
CA LEU A 93 5.44 14.01 -1.19
C LEU A 93 4.73 13.67 -2.51
N ARG A 94 5.01 12.49 -3.10
CA ARG A 94 4.32 12.03 -4.31
C ARG A 94 2.84 11.76 -4.06
N LEU A 95 2.45 11.26 -2.89
CA LEU A 95 1.04 11.09 -2.52
C LEU A 95 0.32 12.44 -2.40
N LEU A 96 0.96 13.47 -1.84
CA LEU A 96 0.38 14.81 -1.73
C LEU A 96 0.13 15.47 -3.09
N ARG A 97 0.88 15.06 -4.12
CA ARG A 97 0.64 15.44 -5.52
C ARG A 97 -0.50 14.67 -6.19
N VAL A 98 -1.02 13.61 -5.57
CA VAL A 98 -2.18 12.89 -6.11
C VAL A 98 -3.42 13.73 -5.90
N GLN A 99 -4.12 14.06 -6.98
CA GLN A 99 -5.35 14.83 -6.95
C GLN A 99 -6.46 14.14 -6.14
N PRO A 100 -7.42 14.89 -5.57
CA PRO A 100 -8.63 14.30 -5.00
C PRO A 100 -9.33 13.38 -6.02
N ASN A 101 -9.85 12.26 -5.53
CA ASN A 101 -10.36 11.15 -6.34
C ASN A 101 -9.30 10.44 -7.24
N GLY A 102 -8.02 10.79 -7.12
CA GLY A 102 -6.90 10.00 -7.62
C GLY A 102 -6.70 8.71 -6.82
N MET A 103 -5.68 7.90 -7.14
CA MET A 103 -5.48 6.62 -6.48
C MET A 103 -4.01 6.32 -6.16
N ILE A 104 -3.74 5.75 -4.99
CA ILE A 104 -2.53 4.98 -4.73
C ILE A 104 -2.79 3.50 -4.95
N TRP A 105 -1.89 2.80 -5.64
CA TRP A 105 -1.97 1.37 -5.88
C TRP A 105 -0.72 0.68 -5.34
N GLY A 106 -0.89 -0.28 -4.44
CA GLY A 106 0.22 -0.99 -3.78
C GLY A 106 0.31 -2.47 -4.16
N GLY A 107 1.47 -2.88 -4.69
CA GLY A 107 1.84 -4.29 -4.84
C GLY A 107 2.74 -4.76 -3.70
N ASN A 108 2.34 -4.56 -2.43
CA ASN A 108 3.23 -4.76 -1.27
C ASN A 108 3.99 -6.10 -1.35
N PRO A 109 5.31 -6.13 -1.09
CA PRO A 109 6.10 -7.35 -1.18
C PRO A 109 5.49 -8.50 -0.35
N CYS A 110 4.95 -9.50 -1.04
CA CYS A 110 4.14 -10.55 -0.43
C CYS A 110 4.97 -11.72 0.14
N ALA A 111 6.27 -11.76 -0.14
CA ALA A 111 7.13 -12.92 0.12
C ALA A 111 7.08 -13.41 1.57
N SER A 112 6.92 -12.53 2.56
CA SER A 112 6.82 -12.93 3.98
C SER A 112 5.38 -13.11 4.48
N TRP A 113 4.38 -12.75 3.68
CA TRP A 113 2.95 -12.74 4.07
C TRP A 113 2.17 -13.95 3.53
N VAL A 114 2.73 -14.71 2.58
CA VAL A 114 2.05 -15.82 1.91
C VAL A 114 2.23 -17.17 2.63
N TRP A 115 1.36 -18.14 2.30
CA TRP A 115 1.41 -19.47 2.91
C TRP A 115 2.74 -20.21 2.69
N ILE A 116 3.42 -19.96 1.57
CA ILE A 116 4.67 -20.65 1.19
C ILE A 116 5.78 -20.35 2.21
N SER A 117 5.83 -19.13 2.74
CA SER A 117 6.85 -18.70 3.69
C SER A 117 6.40 -18.77 5.14
N ALA A 118 5.13 -19.13 5.40
CA ALA A 118 4.53 -19.05 6.73
C ALA A 118 5.24 -19.90 7.80
N SER A 119 5.87 -21.01 7.43
CA SER A 119 6.69 -21.82 8.35
C SER A 119 8.01 -21.14 8.69
N THR A 120 8.69 -20.57 7.70
CA THR A 120 9.98 -19.87 7.88
C THR A 120 9.79 -18.55 8.62
N THR A 121 8.77 -17.76 8.27
CA THR A 121 8.50 -16.47 8.91
C THR A 121 7.78 -16.61 10.24
N LYS A 122 7.32 -17.82 10.59
CA LYS A 122 6.59 -18.12 11.82
C LYS A 122 5.33 -17.26 12.06
N ARG A 123 4.77 -16.61 11.02
CA ARG A 123 3.57 -15.75 11.12
C ARG A 123 2.28 -16.49 11.52
N ARG A 124 2.31 -17.82 11.57
CA ARG A 124 1.21 -18.69 12.04
C ARG A 124 1.49 -19.33 13.39
N SER A 125 2.66 -19.10 13.96
CA SER A 125 2.99 -19.62 15.29
C SER A 125 2.27 -18.81 16.36
N ARG A 126 1.96 -19.46 17.49
CA ARG A 126 1.35 -18.79 18.65
C ARG A 126 2.32 -17.80 19.30
N GLU A 127 3.61 -18.12 19.29
CA GLU A 127 4.68 -17.31 19.89
C GLU A 127 4.89 -15.99 19.15
N HIS A 128 5.01 -16.03 17.82
CA HIS A 128 5.32 -14.84 17.03
C HIS A 128 4.07 -14.12 16.48
N GLY A 129 2.93 -14.80 16.38
CA GLY A 129 1.69 -14.24 15.86
C GLY A 129 1.83 -13.69 14.43
N ILE A 130 1.00 -12.71 14.08
CA ILE A 130 0.93 -12.16 12.71
C ILE A 130 2.21 -11.41 12.29
N PHE A 131 3.00 -10.91 13.24
CA PHE A 131 4.26 -10.19 12.97
C PHE A 131 5.43 -11.11 12.63
N GLY A 132 5.33 -12.40 12.98
CA GLY A 132 6.34 -13.40 12.62
C GLY A 132 7.66 -13.24 13.38
N ASP A 133 8.66 -14.00 12.96
CA ASP A 133 10.00 -13.97 13.54
C ASP A 133 10.74 -12.71 13.13
N GLU A 134 10.66 -11.68 13.98
CA GLU A 134 11.36 -10.41 13.79
C GLU A 134 12.89 -10.55 13.89
N GLY A 135 13.44 -11.72 14.22
CA GLY A 135 14.86 -12.02 14.05
C GLY A 135 15.28 -12.09 12.58
N LEU A 136 14.34 -12.35 11.67
CA LEU A 136 14.57 -12.40 10.23
C LEU A 136 14.43 -11.00 9.59
N GLU A 137 15.47 -10.54 8.90
CA GLU A 137 15.47 -9.23 8.23
C GLU A 137 14.27 -9.04 7.29
N GLY A 138 13.97 -10.03 6.46
CA GLY A 138 12.83 -9.97 5.53
C GLY A 138 11.46 -9.88 6.22
N VAL A 139 11.35 -10.32 7.49
CA VAL A 139 10.15 -10.14 8.30
C VAL A 139 10.07 -8.72 8.84
N ARG A 140 11.18 -8.17 9.39
CA ARG A 140 11.26 -6.78 9.86
C ARG A 140 10.94 -5.78 8.75
N VAL A 141 11.60 -5.92 7.60
CA VAL A 141 11.37 -5.09 6.40
C VAL A 141 9.90 -5.15 6.00
N ALA A 142 9.31 -6.35 5.94
CA ALA A 142 7.91 -6.49 5.56
C ALA A 142 6.93 -5.87 6.56
N ASN A 143 7.20 -5.97 7.87
CA ASN A 143 6.39 -5.31 8.90
C ASN A 143 6.48 -3.78 8.77
N CYS A 144 7.68 -3.24 8.52
CA CYS A 144 7.89 -1.82 8.30
C CYS A 144 7.17 -1.31 7.06
N LEU A 145 7.27 -2.01 5.94
CA LEU A 145 6.54 -1.69 4.71
C LEU A 145 5.02 -1.73 4.92
N ALA A 146 4.50 -2.70 5.69
CA ALA A 146 3.07 -2.77 6.00
C ALA A 146 2.61 -1.58 6.86
N ALA A 147 3.38 -1.22 7.89
CA ALA A 147 3.09 -0.08 8.76
C ALA A 147 3.13 1.24 7.98
N ARG A 148 4.18 1.47 7.19
CA ARG A 148 4.34 2.69 6.39
C ARG A 148 3.33 2.80 5.25
N PHE A 149 3.02 1.70 4.58
CA PHE A 149 1.93 1.69 3.60
C PHE A 149 0.58 2.05 4.25
N ALA A 150 0.29 1.51 5.44
CA ALA A 150 -0.93 1.87 6.16
C ALA A 150 -0.96 3.37 6.47
N LEU A 151 0.13 3.97 6.97
CA LEU A 151 0.23 5.43 7.19
C LEU A 151 -0.01 6.23 5.88
N LEU A 152 0.56 5.81 4.74
CA LEU A 152 0.29 6.42 3.43
C LEU A 152 -1.20 6.32 3.07
N ALA A 153 -1.83 5.16 3.30
CA ALA A 153 -3.26 5.00 3.07
C ALA A 153 -4.12 5.90 3.98
N MET A 154 -3.71 6.13 5.24
CA MET A 154 -4.36 7.10 6.12
C MET A 154 -4.32 8.52 5.53
N VAL A 155 -3.14 8.95 5.06
CA VAL A 155 -2.95 10.26 4.40
C VAL A 155 -3.76 10.34 3.11
N ALA A 156 -3.83 9.26 2.33
CA ALA A 156 -4.63 9.20 1.11
C ALA A 156 -6.12 9.45 1.43
N ILE A 157 -6.68 8.75 2.43
CA ILE A 157 -8.08 8.87 2.83
C ILE A 157 -8.44 10.30 3.23
N VAL A 158 -7.65 10.94 4.12
CA VAL A 158 -7.94 12.34 4.54
C VAL A 158 -7.78 13.35 3.40
N ASN A 159 -7.03 13.00 2.36
CA ASN A 159 -6.89 13.82 1.15
C ASN A 159 -7.92 13.49 0.05
N GLY A 160 -8.86 12.56 0.31
CA GLY A 160 -9.85 12.15 -0.67
C GLY A 160 -9.26 11.33 -1.82
N VAL A 161 -8.10 10.70 -1.61
CA VAL A 161 -7.41 9.83 -2.56
C VAL A 161 -7.78 8.38 -2.24
N TRP A 162 -8.11 7.62 -3.29
CA TRP A 162 -8.38 6.18 -3.18
C TRP A 162 -7.09 5.42 -2.90
N TRP A 163 -7.20 4.28 -2.24
CA TRP A 163 -6.09 3.36 -2.07
C TRP A 163 -6.53 1.95 -2.43
N SER A 164 -5.64 1.19 -3.06
CA SER A 164 -5.85 -0.22 -3.40
C SER A 164 -4.58 -1.01 -3.22
N VAL A 165 -4.71 -2.28 -2.84
CA VAL A 165 -3.61 -3.23 -2.69
C VAL A 165 -3.92 -4.51 -3.43
N GLU A 166 -2.92 -5.02 -4.16
CA GLU A 166 -2.92 -6.38 -4.69
C GLU A 166 -2.05 -7.29 -3.83
N GLN A 167 -2.57 -8.47 -3.52
CA GLN A 167 -1.85 -9.53 -2.83
C GLN A 167 -2.25 -10.90 -3.38
N PRO A 168 -1.38 -11.92 -3.28
CA PRO A 168 -1.83 -13.30 -3.43
C PRO A 168 -2.99 -13.61 -2.46
N SER A 169 -3.99 -14.39 -2.88
CA SER A 169 -5.18 -14.73 -2.05
C SER A 169 -4.86 -15.44 -0.73
N SER A 170 -3.64 -15.98 -0.62
CA SER A 170 -3.13 -16.64 0.57
C SER A 170 -2.41 -15.71 1.56
N SER A 171 -2.23 -14.44 1.19
CA SER A 171 -1.53 -13.45 1.99
C SER A 171 -2.27 -13.19 3.29
N CYS A 172 -1.54 -13.13 4.39
CA CYS A 172 -2.05 -12.70 5.68
C CYS A 172 -1.88 -11.19 5.94
N LEU A 173 -1.38 -10.42 4.95
CA LEU A 173 -1.23 -8.96 5.07
C LEU A 173 -2.51 -8.23 5.51
N PRO A 174 -3.73 -8.57 5.02
CA PRO A 174 -4.97 -7.93 5.50
C PRO A 174 -5.24 -8.13 7.01
N LYS A 175 -4.59 -9.12 7.63
CA LYS A 175 -4.69 -9.39 9.08
C LYS A 175 -3.63 -8.66 9.89
N CYS A 176 -2.65 -8.02 9.23
CA CYS A 176 -1.66 -7.18 9.91
C CYS A 176 -2.39 -6.01 10.58
N PRO A 177 -2.18 -5.73 11.88
CA PRO A 177 -2.94 -4.71 12.61
C PRO A 177 -2.99 -3.34 11.93
N TYR A 178 -1.88 -2.92 11.31
CA TYR A 178 -1.79 -1.67 10.55
C TYR A 178 -2.77 -1.60 9.37
N VAL A 179 -2.75 -2.66 8.56
CA VAL A 179 -3.59 -2.72 7.36
C VAL A 179 -5.04 -2.95 7.74
N ALA A 180 -5.29 -3.86 8.69
CA ALA A 180 -6.61 -4.13 9.24
C ALA A 180 -7.26 -2.86 9.78
N HIS A 181 -6.52 -2.04 10.54
CA HIS A 181 -7.00 -0.78 11.09
C HIS A 181 -7.51 0.17 10.01
N VAL A 182 -6.74 0.38 8.94
CA VAL A 182 -7.17 1.22 7.80
C VAL A 182 -8.41 0.63 7.13
N MET A 183 -8.45 -0.70 6.95
CA MET A 183 -9.55 -1.39 6.31
C MET A 183 -10.86 -1.31 7.09
N THR A 184 -10.80 -1.34 8.42
CA THR A 184 -11.99 -1.43 9.27
C THR A 184 -12.47 -0.08 9.82
N ASN A 185 -11.57 0.89 10.01
CA ASN A 185 -11.89 2.09 10.81
C ASN A 185 -11.93 3.41 10.03
N MET A 186 -11.40 3.49 8.80
CA MET A 186 -11.18 4.79 8.15
C MET A 186 -12.04 5.06 6.91
N ALA A 187 -12.33 4.04 6.11
CA ALA A 187 -13.13 4.20 4.90
C ALA A 187 -13.83 2.88 4.55
N PRO A 188 -14.96 2.93 3.81
CA PRO A 188 -15.51 1.74 3.17
C PRO A 188 -14.39 1.05 2.38
N THR A 189 -14.18 -0.22 2.70
CA THR A 189 -13.14 -1.04 2.09
C THR A 189 -13.79 -2.21 1.38
N TRP A 190 -13.46 -2.35 0.11
CA TRP A 190 -13.82 -3.50 -0.70
C TRP A 190 -12.76 -4.59 -0.52
N TYR A 191 -13.19 -5.84 -0.51
CA TYR A 191 -12.31 -7.00 -0.51
C TYR A 191 -12.82 -8.02 -1.52
N LEU A 192 -11.98 -8.36 -2.49
CA LEU A 192 -12.36 -9.16 -3.65
C LEU A 192 -11.30 -10.20 -3.93
N ARG A 193 -11.72 -11.35 -4.47
CA ARG A 193 -10.82 -12.36 -5.03
C ARG A 193 -11.02 -12.46 -6.54
N THR A 194 -9.91 -12.42 -7.26
CA THR A 194 -9.84 -12.58 -8.70
C THR A 194 -8.73 -13.57 -9.07
N TRP A 195 -8.59 -13.86 -10.35
CA TRP A 195 -7.57 -14.75 -10.88
C TRP A 195 -6.74 -13.99 -11.90
N MET A 196 -5.43 -13.82 -11.65
CA MET A 196 -4.57 -13.11 -12.61
C MET A 196 -4.48 -13.86 -13.94
N GLY A 197 -4.67 -15.19 -13.93
CA GLY A 197 -4.74 -15.98 -15.16
C GLY A 197 -5.85 -15.54 -16.13
N ALA A 198 -6.94 -14.94 -15.63
CA ALA A 198 -7.99 -14.38 -16.49
C ALA A 198 -7.56 -13.08 -17.20
N PHE A 199 -6.42 -12.53 -16.80
CA PHE A 199 -5.75 -11.39 -17.44
C PHE A 199 -4.47 -11.86 -18.14
N ASN A 200 -4.49 -13.02 -18.80
CA ASN A 200 -3.35 -13.60 -19.53
C ASN A 200 -2.08 -13.84 -18.70
N HIS A 201 -2.18 -14.01 -17.38
CA HIS A 201 -1.03 -14.41 -16.59
C HIS A 201 -0.68 -15.88 -16.84
N PHE A 202 0.62 -16.19 -16.94
CA PHE A 202 1.11 -17.55 -17.26
C PHE A 202 0.77 -18.63 -16.21
N CYS A 203 0.17 -18.24 -15.09
CA CYS A 203 -0.29 -19.12 -14.05
C CYS A 203 -1.62 -18.61 -13.49
N SER A 204 -2.40 -19.50 -12.88
CA SER A 204 -3.73 -19.15 -12.36
C SER A 204 -3.72 -17.96 -11.37
N LYS A 205 -2.67 -17.86 -10.54
CA LYS A 205 -2.42 -16.84 -9.50
C LYS A 205 -3.73 -16.27 -8.89
N PRO A 206 -4.33 -16.98 -7.92
CA PRO A 206 -5.45 -16.43 -7.18
C PRO A 206 -4.97 -15.21 -6.38
N THR A 207 -5.63 -14.08 -6.61
CA THR A 207 -5.23 -12.75 -6.12
C THR A 207 -6.38 -12.16 -5.29
N ALA A 208 -6.04 -11.58 -4.14
CA ALA A 208 -6.92 -10.73 -3.36
C ALA A 208 -6.62 -9.26 -3.70
N LEU A 209 -7.68 -8.51 -3.96
CA LEU A 209 -7.63 -7.06 -4.13
C LEU A 209 -8.44 -6.45 -2.99
N PHE A 210 -7.90 -5.44 -2.33
CA PHE A 210 -8.62 -4.72 -1.29
C PHE A 210 -8.21 -3.26 -1.22
N GLY A 211 -9.13 -2.41 -0.79
CA GLY A 211 -8.90 -0.98 -0.78
C GLY A 211 -10.18 -0.18 -0.71
N SER A 212 -10.06 1.12 -0.80
CA SER A 212 -11.20 2.05 -0.76
C SER A 212 -11.75 2.39 -2.15
N TRP A 213 -11.24 1.84 -3.25
CA TRP A 213 -11.72 2.16 -4.59
C TRP A 213 -12.96 1.32 -4.98
N PRO A 214 -14.13 1.94 -5.24
CA PRO A 214 -15.39 1.21 -5.45
C PRO A 214 -15.41 0.33 -6.70
N LEU A 215 -14.64 0.69 -7.73
CA LEU A 215 -14.60 -0.07 -8.97
C LEU A 215 -13.70 -1.30 -8.90
N LEU A 216 -13.13 -1.62 -7.72
CA LEU A 216 -12.41 -2.87 -7.52
C LEU A 216 -13.25 -4.08 -7.93
N GLU A 217 -14.55 -4.10 -7.62
CA GLU A 217 -15.44 -5.23 -7.97
C GLU A 217 -15.51 -5.53 -9.47
N GLU A 218 -15.28 -4.54 -10.34
CA GLU A 218 -15.24 -4.72 -11.80
C GLU A 218 -13.98 -5.49 -12.30
N LEU A 219 -13.02 -5.77 -11.40
CA LEU A 219 -11.85 -6.63 -11.64
C LEU A 219 -12.10 -8.10 -11.26
N LYS A 220 -13.31 -8.45 -10.82
CA LYS A 220 -13.68 -9.82 -10.48
C LYS A 220 -13.75 -10.67 -11.74
N CYS A 221 -12.81 -11.59 -11.87
CA CYS A 221 -12.80 -12.59 -12.92
C CYS A 221 -12.79 -14.00 -12.30
N ARG A 222 -13.29 -14.98 -13.05
CA ARG A 222 -13.25 -16.41 -12.69
C ARG A 222 -12.53 -17.16 -13.80
N LEU A 223 -11.83 -18.22 -13.41
CA LEU A 223 -11.30 -19.21 -14.34
C LEU A 223 -12.12 -20.49 -14.20
N SER A 224 -12.51 -21.09 -15.32
CA SER A 224 -13.04 -22.44 -15.38
C SER A 224 -12.03 -23.46 -14.84
N GLN A 225 -12.50 -24.65 -14.46
CA GLN A 225 -11.59 -25.69 -13.97
C GLN A 225 -10.59 -26.16 -15.04
N ALA A 226 -11.01 -26.18 -16.31
CA ALA A 226 -10.14 -26.51 -17.44
C ALA A 226 -9.01 -25.49 -17.62
N GLU A 227 -9.32 -24.19 -17.58
CA GLU A 227 -8.31 -23.12 -17.64
C GLU A 227 -7.37 -23.16 -16.44
N GLN A 228 -7.89 -23.40 -15.23
CA GLN A 228 -7.05 -23.56 -14.05
C GLN A 228 -6.09 -24.76 -14.17
N LYS A 229 -6.54 -25.87 -14.76
CA LYS A 229 -5.70 -27.05 -15.00
C LYS A 229 -4.59 -26.73 -16.01
N SER A 230 -4.94 -26.15 -17.15
CA SER A 230 -3.98 -25.73 -18.19
C SER A 230 -2.92 -24.77 -17.62
N LEU A 231 -3.34 -23.76 -16.85
CA LEU A 231 -2.43 -22.80 -16.23
C LEU A 231 -1.56 -23.39 -15.09
N ARG A 232 -1.94 -24.52 -14.51
CA ARG A 232 -1.09 -25.24 -13.54
C ARG A 232 0.04 -25.99 -14.26
N GLU A 233 -0.24 -26.54 -15.43
CA GLU A 233 0.75 -27.21 -16.27
C GLU A 233 1.78 -26.20 -16.78
N SER A 234 1.33 -25.03 -17.27
CA SER A 234 2.21 -23.94 -17.72
C SER A 234 3.05 -23.32 -16.60
N SER A 235 2.67 -23.50 -15.34
CA SER A 235 3.37 -22.98 -14.15
C SER A 235 4.20 -24.02 -13.41
N ALA A 236 4.46 -25.17 -14.06
CA ALA A 236 5.42 -26.15 -13.58
C ALA A 236 6.77 -25.49 -13.23
N GLY A 237 7.32 -25.88 -12.08
CA GLY A 237 8.57 -25.33 -11.55
C GLY A 237 8.44 -24.03 -10.73
N MET A 238 7.23 -23.50 -10.50
CA MET A 238 7.03 -22.33 -9.64
C MET A 238 7.39 -22.59 -8.17
N TYR A 239 7.19 -23.83 -7.70
CA TYR A 239 7.65 -24.28 -6.38
C TYR A 239 7.93 -25.79 -6.42
N THR A 240 8.77 -26.26 -5.51
CA THR A 240 9.00 -27.69 -5.26
C THR A 240 8.43 -28.08 -3.90
N LYS A 241 7.89 -29.29 -3.81
CA LYS A 241 7.43 -29.91 -2.56
C LYS A 241 8.31 -31.13 -2.29
N LYS A 242 9.00 -31.16 -1.16
CA LYS A 242 9.77 -32.31 -0.70
C LYS A 242 9.17 -32.81 0.61
N ARG A 243 8.76 -34.08 0.66
CA ARG A 243 8.40 -34.74 1.92
C ARG A 243 9.69 -35.08 2.66
N LEU A 244 9.79 -34.67 3.92
CA LEU A 244 10.94 -34.91 4.80
C LEU A 244 10.80 -36.29 5.48
N PRO A 245 11.88 -36.85 6.06
CA PRO A 245 11.83 -38.16 6.73
C PRO A 245 10.80 -38.24 7.87
N ASP A 246 10.52 -37.12 8.52
CA ASP A 246 9.51 -36.99 9.59
C ASP A 246 8.06 -36.83 9.09
N GLY A 247 7.83 -36.97 7.78
CA GLY A 247 6.51 -36.84 7.15
C GLY A 247 6.07 -35.39 6.86
N ARG A 248 6.80 -34.37 7.34
CA ARG A 248 6.49 -32.96 7.03
C ARG A 248 6.78 -32.64 5.56
N VAL A 249 6.04 -31.68 4.99
CA VAL A 249 6.27 -31.21 3.61
C VAL A 249 7.00 -29.88 3.64
N ARG A 250 8.19 -29.83 3.06
CA ARG A 250 8.95 -28.60 2.80
C ARG A 250 8.58 -28.07 1.41
N VAL A 251 8.21 -26.79 1.34
CA VAL A 251 7.96 -26.08 0.08
C VAL A 251 9.09 -25.10 -0.17
N THR A 252 9.65 -25.11 -1.38
CA THR A 252 10.68 -24.14 -1.80
C THR A 252 10.22 -23.42 -3.05
N GLY A 253 10.31 -22.09 -3.09
CA GLY A 253 10.01 -21.31 -4.29
C GLY A 253 11.03 -21.61 -5.39
N GLY A 254 10.55 -21.81 -6.62
CA GLY A 254 11.40 -21.98 -7.80
C GLY A 254 11.75 -20.63 -8.45
N LYS A 255 12.62 -20.65 -9.47
CA LYS A 255 13.08 -19.43 -10.19
C LYS A 255 11.91 -18.60 -10.74
N ARG A 256 10.89 -19.27 -11.28
CA ARG A 256 9.68 -18.65 -11.86
C ARG A 256 8.74 -17.99 -10.85
N LEU A 257 8.96 -18.19 -9.54
CA LEU A 257 8.17 -17.52 -8.51
C LEU A 257 8.36 -16.00 -8.55
N LYS A 258 9.59 -15.54 -8.85
CA LYS A 258 9.87 -14.10 -8.95
C LYS A 258 9.16 -13.46 -10.14
N GLU A 259 9.09 -14.15 -11.27
CA GLU A 259 8.38 -13.72 -12.48
C GLU A 259 6.87 -13.54 -12.23
N SER A 260 6.28 -14.37 -11.36
CA SER A 260 4.87 -14.26 -10.99
C SER A 260 4.51 -12.99 -10.23
N GLY A 261 5.50 -12.18 -9.83
CA GLY A 261 5.29 -10.91 -9.14
C GLY A 261 4.82 -9.78 -10.05
N ALA A 262 5.09 -9.85 -11.37
CA ALA A 262 4.73 -8.78 -12.30
C ALA A 262 3.22 -8.77 -12.62
N TYR A 263 2.65 -7.58 -12.83
CA TYR A 263 1.32 -7.47 -13.43
C TYR A 263 1.38 -7.81 -14.91
N THR A 264 0.28 -8.33 -15.44
CA THR A 264 0.13 -8.50 -16.89
C THR A 264 -0.32 -7.19 -17.53
N PRO A 265 -0.02 -6.98 -18.83
CA PRO A 265 -0.53 -5.84 -19.57
C PRO A 265 -2.05 -5.73 -19.55
N GLU A 266 -2.77 -6.85 -19.62
CA GLU A 266 -4.22 -6.90 -19.62
C GLU A 266 -4.80 -6.46 -18.28
N PHE A 267 -4.18 -6.87 -17.17
CA PHE A 267 -4.59 -6.43 -15.84
C PHE A 267 -4.37 -4.92 -15.69
N GLY A 268 -3.16 -4.42 -15.99
CA GLY A 268 -2.85 -3.00 -15.92
C GLY A 268 -3.75 -2.15 -16.82
N LYS A 269 -4.03 -2.62 -18.04
CA LYS A 269 -4.94 -1.98 -18.99
C LYS A 269 -6.36 -1.91 -18.42
N ARG A 270 -6.86 -3.00 -17.84
CA ARG A 270 -8.20 -3.03 -17.23
C ARG A 270 -8.30 -2.06 -16.05
N VAL A 271 -7.31 -2.02 -15.16
CA VAL A 271 -7.27 -1.05 -14.05
C VAL A 271 -7.29 0.39 -14.58
N ALA A 272 -6.46 0.70 -15.58
CA ALA A 272 -6.42 2.03 -16.20
C ALA A 272 -7.76 2.43 -16.83
N GLN A 273 -8.40 1.53 -17.59
CA GLN A 273 -9.71 1.77 -18.20
C GLN A 273 -10.81 2.02 -17.16
N LEU A 274 -10.84 1.20 -16.10
CA LEU A 274 -11.78 1.38 -15.00
C LEU A 274 -11.54 2.69 -14.26
N PHE A 275 -10.28 3.08 -14.06
CA PHE A 275 -9.95 4.36 -13.44
C PHE A 275 -10.46 5.54 -14.26
N LYS A 276 -10.29 5.53 -15.59
CA LYS A 276 -10.87 6.58 -16.47
C LYS A 276 -12.40 6.60 -16.42
N LYS A 277 -13.04 5.43 -16.49
CA LYS A 277 -14.50 5.30 -16.37
C LYS A 277 -15.00 5.89 -15.04
N GLY A 278 -14.31 5.58 -13.95
CA GLY A 278 -14.61 6.08 -12.60
C GLY A 278 -14.41 7.58 -12.46
N ALA A 279 -13.37 8.15 -13.07
CA ALA A 279 -13.13 9.60 -13.05
C ALA A 279 -14.29 10.39 -13.67
N VAL A 280 -14.96 9.82 -14.69
CA VAL A 280 -16.16 10.43 -15.33
C VAL A 280 -17.39 10.36 -14.41
N SER A 281 -17.51 9.34 -13.56
CA SER A 281 -18.66 9.13 -12.67
C SER A 281 -18.47 9.70 -11.25
N ALA A 282 -17.21 9.95 -10.82
CA ALA A 282 -16.85 10.33 -9.46
C ALA A 282 -17.32 11.74 -9.03
N SER A 283 -17.72 12.61 -9.96
CA SER A 283 -18.32 13.91 -9.64
C SER A 283 -19.60 13.77 -8.79
N HIS A 284 -20.32 12.66 -8.92
CA HIS A 284 -21.53 12.37 -8.13
C HIS A 284 -21.23 11.70 -6.77
N LEU A 285 -20.21 10.83 -6.70
CA LEU A 285 -19.86 10.07 -5.49
C LEU A 285 -19.04 10.88 -4.48
N ALA A 286 -18.25 11.86 -4.94
CA ALA A 286 -17.43 12.72 -4.08
C ALA A 286 -18.28 13.57 -3.10
N ALA A 287 -19.41 14.11 -3.57
CA ALA A 287 -20.34 14.88 -2.74
C ALA A 287 -21.03 14.02 -1.66
N GLN A 288 -21.29 12.75 -1.95
CA GLN A 288 -21.92 11.82 -1.01
C GLN A 288 -20.93 11.30 0.05
N ARG A 289 -19.67 11.07 -0.33
CA ARG A 289 -18.57 10.68 0.58
C ARG A 289 -18.16 11.78 1.56
N GLN A 290 -18.10 13.02 1.09
CA GLN A 290 -17.85 14.18 1.97
C GLN A 290 -19.00 14.42 2.96
N ARG A 291 -20.14 13.73 2.89
CA ARG A 291 -21.21 13.79 3.89
C ARG A 291 -21.24 12.53 4.78
N SER A 292 -20.91 11.35 4.24
CA SER A 292 -20.96 10.08 5.00
C SER A 292 -19.74 9.81 5.89
N LEU A 293 -18.54 10.29 5.52
CA LEU A 293 -17.33 10.20 6.37
C LEU A 293 -17.47 10.91 7.73
N TRP A 294 -18.50 11.75 7.91
CA TRP A 294 -18.68 12.58 9.11
C TRP A 294 -19.77 12.11 10.06
N LYS A 295 -20.39 10.94 9.81
CA LYS A 295 -21.14 10.22 10.85
C LYS A 295 -20.17 9.33 11.62
N LEU A 296 -19.34 9.95 12.47
CA LEU A 296 -18.34 9.25 13.27
C LEU A 296 -19.01 8.58 14.48
N GLU A 297 -19.50 7.34 14.32
CA GLU A 297 -19.44 6.40 15.43
C GLU A 297 -17.97 5.98 15.56
N GLY A 298 -17.35 6.25 16.71
CA GLY A 298 -15.95 5.91 16.96
C GLY A 298 -15.67 4.40 16.79
N PRO A 299 -14.39 4.01 16.67
CA PRO A 299 -14.02 2.61 16.44
C PRO A 299 -14.61 1.72 17.55
N LYS A 300 -15.55 0.84 17.17
CA LYS A 300 -16.06 -0.22 18.05
C LYS A 300 -15.03 -1.34 18.04
N GLY A 301 -14.21 -1.44 19.10
CA GLY A 301 -13.41 -2.66 19.36
C GLY A 301 -11.88 -2.53 19.40
N PHE A 302 -11.31 -1.33 19.39
CA PHE A 302 -9.90 -1.15 19.76
C PHE A 302 -9.83 -0.20 20.97
N GLU A 303 -9.79 -0.77 22.17
CA GLU A 303 -9.66 -0.03 23.43
C GLU A 303 -8.27 0.60 23.62
N GLN A 304 -7.30 0.27 22.74
CA GLN A 304 -5.94 0.80 22.81
C GLN A 304 -5.51 1.44 21.48
N PRO A 305 -4.75 2.55 21.53
CA PRO A 305 -4.15 3.15 20.34
C PRO A 305 -3.26 2.13 19.64
N LEU A 306 -3.26 2.16 18.30
CA LEU A 306 -2.48 1.23 17.50
C LEU A 306 -0.98 1.45 17.73
N ASP A 307 -0.25 0.41 18.11
CA ASP A 307 1.20 0.47 18.30
C ASP A 307 1.94 0.46 16.96
N TRP A 308 2.39 1.64 16.52
CA TRP A 308 3.13 1.86 15.28
C TRP A 308 4.62 1.50 15.33
N LYS A 309 5.09 0.69 16.29
CA LYS A 309 6.53 0.36 16.46
C LYS A 309 7.26 -0.03 15.17
N HIS A 310 6.60 -0.76 14.25
CA HIS A 310 7.25 -1.22 13.03
C HIS A 310 7.42 -0.11 11.97
N ALA A 311 6.75 1.04 12.09
CA ALA A 311 6.94 2.16 11.18
C ALA A 311 8.33 2.84 11.32
N ASP A 312 9.11 2.45 12.33
CA ASP A 312 10.40 3.04 12.69
C ASP A 312 10.29 4.55 12.96
N LEU A 313 9.37 4.88 13.87
CA LEU A 313 9.15 6.25 14.32
C LEU A 313 10.42 6.90 14.90
N PRO A 314 11.30 6.21 15.66
CA PRO A 314 12.54 6.80 16.13
C PRO A 314 13.45 7.31 15.00
N ALA A 315 13.65 6.53 13.93
CA ALA A 315 14.45 6.98 12.79
C ALA A 315 13.80 8.14 12.01
N LEU A 316 12.47 8.13 11.89
CA LEU A 316 11.73 9.24 11.27
C LEU A 316 11.82 10.53 12.10
N ARG A 317 11.77 10.41 13.43
CA ARG A 317 11.92 11.53 14.36
C ARG A 317 13.32 12.11 14.31
N GLN A 318 14.34 11.25 14.34
CA GLN A 318 15.74 11.66 14.23
C GLN A 318 15.99 12.41 12.92
N PHE A 319 15.44 11.91 11.80
CA PHE A 319 15.48 12.61 10.52
C PHE A 319 14.88 14.02 10.60
N LEU A 320 13.70 14.21 11.19
CA LEU A 320 13.13 15.55 11.35
C LEU A 320 13.95 16.47 12.26
N LEU A 321 14.56 15.94 13.32
CA LEU A 321 15.45 16.71 14.19
C LEU A 321 16.68 17.24 13.42
N GLU A 322 17.24 16.44 12.50
CA GLU A 322 18.32 16.86 11.62
C GLU A 322 17.88 17.95 10.64
N GLU A 323 16.67 17.84 10.09
CA GLU A 323 16.09 18.87 9.22
C GLU A 323 15.79 20.18 9.97
N ILE A 324 15.37 20.10 11.24
CA ILE A 324 15.19 21.26 12.13
C ILE A 324 16.54 21.92 12.44
N ALA A 325 17.55 21.13 12.81
CA ALA A 325 18.89 21.63 13.11
C ALA A 325 19.53 22.33 11.89
N ALA A 326 19.21 21.85 10.68
CA ALA A 326 19.63 22.46 9.44
C ALA A 326 18.74 23.63 8.97
N ASN A 327 17.75 24.04 9.76
CA ASN A 327 16.79 25.10 9.44
C ASN A 327 16.03 24.87 8.11
N ARG A 328 15.79 23.59 7.77
CA ARG A 328 15.01 23.18 6.59
C ARG A 328 13.57 22.79 6.94
N PHE A 329 13.27 22.65 8.22
CA PHE A 329 11.93 22.32 8.71
C PHE A 329 11.57 23.11 9.96
N HIS A 330 10.36 23.65 9.99
CA HIS A 330 9.78 24.28 11.17
C HIS A 330 8.57 23.46 11.64
N PRO A 331 8.64 22.77 12.79
CA PRO A 331 7.56 21.89 13.25
C PRO A 331 6.30 22.69 13.59
N GLN A 332 5.15 22.02 13.48
CA GLN A 332 3.86 22.62 13.81
C GLN A 332 3.81 22.99 15.31
N PRO A 333 3.52 24.25 15.65
CA PRO A 333 3.51 24.69 17.04
C PRO A 333 2.42 23.97 17.84
N GLY A 334 2.77 23.53 19.05
CA GLY A 334 1.85 22.87 19.97
C GLY A 334 1.63 21.37 19.70
N LEU A 335 2.26 20.78 18.69
CA LEU A 335 2.28 19.33 18.49
C LEU A 335 3.62 18.74 18.95
N PRO A 336 3.63 17.69 19.79
CA PRO A 336 4.88 17.04 20.19
C PRO A 336 5.58 16.40 18.99
N LEU A 337 6.92 16.37 19.03
CA LEU A 337 7.78 15.76 18.03
C LEU A 337 8.30 14.39 18.47
#